data_AF-A0A969S5L2-F1
#
_entry.id   AF-A0A969S5L2-F1
#
_cell.length_a   1.000
_cell.length_b   1.000
_cell.length_c   1.000
_cell.angle_alpha   90.00
_cell.angle_beta   90.00
_cell.angle_gamma   90.00
#
_symmetry.space_group_name_H-M   'P 1'
#
loop_
_entity.id
_entity.type
_entity.pdbx_description
1 polymer ?
#
loop_
_entity_poly.entity_id
_entity_poly.type
_entity_poly.pdbx_seq_one_letter_code
_entity_poly.pdbx_strand_id
1 'polypeptide(L)'
;MAADSRSISKIALGFKAVNAHFADALTVPEGYRAEVMFRWGDAISIKSAPFKKNADNTAREQALQAGMHTDGMHFFPLPDGREKLSSTRGILCVNHEYADDGLLHTTGFADWNADKVAKCQAAMGVSVVEIQHKNGQWHTNLRSRYNRRVTANTVCEIRGPARGHARMQSATDKRGLTAKGTMANCAHGMTPWGTYLTCEENFTRCLPARQKRSILSRRAMA
;
A
#
# COMPACT_ATOMS: atom_id res chain seq x y z
N MET A 1 8.68 -52.96 21.52
CA MET A 1 8.42 -51.91 20.52
C MET A 1 9.61 -50.98 20.52
N ALA A 2 10.48 -51.05 19.52
CA ALA A 2 11.63 -50.16 19.41
C ALA A 2 11.16 -48.83 18.80
N ALA A 3 11.49 -47.72 19.46
CA ALA A 3 11.20 -46.38 18.95
C ALA A 3 12.09 -46.10 17.74
N ASP A 4 11.45 -45.82 16.59
CA ASP A 4 12.10 -45.38 15.35
C ASP A 4 12.66 -43.96 15.57
N SER A 5 13.92 -43.85 15.98
CA SER A 5 14.63 -42.58 16.14
C SER A 5 15.06 -42.05 14.76
N ARG A 6 14.12 -41.48 13.99
CA ARG A 6 14.48 -40.75 12.78
C ARG A 6 15.28 -39.51 13.17
N SER A 7 16.56 -39.46 12.79
CA SER A 7 17.36 -38.25 12.91
C SER A 7 16.71 -37.17 12.04
N ILE A 8 16.22 -36.10 12.66
CA ILE A 8 15.82 -34.90 11.93
C ILE A 8 17.10 -34.36 11.28
N SER A 9 17.19 -34.45 9.95
CA SER A 9 18.31 -33.85 9.22
C SER A 9 18.34 -32.35 9.54
N LYS A 10 19.49 -31.87 9.99
CA LYS A 10 19.69 -30.46 10.31
C LYS A 10 19.46 -29.67 9.02
N ILE A 11 18.38 -28.87 8.97
CA ILE A 11 18.13 -28.00 7.82
C ILE A 11 19.31 -27.03 7.70
N ALA A 12 20.08 -27.15 6.63
CA ALA A 12 21.17 -26.24 6.32
C ALA A 12 20.64 -25.07 5.48
N LEU A 13 21.00 -23.85 5.84
CA LEU A 13 20.71 -22.66 5.03
C LEU A 13 21.67 -22.65 3.83
N GLY A 14 21.12 -22.58 2.62
CA GLY A 14 21.87 -22.69 1.36
C GLY A 14 22.64 -21.44 0.93
N PHE A 15 22.90 -20.49 1.83
CA PHE A 15 23.61 -19.24 1.54
C PHE A 15 24.56 -18.86 2.68
N LYS A 16 25.63 -18.15 2.33
CA LYS A 16 26.53 -17.55 3.32
C LYS A 16 25.90 -16.26 3.85
N ALA A 17 25.85 -16.12 5.18
CA ALA A 17 25.37 -14.89 5.81
C ALA A 17 26.19 -13.66 5.36
N VAL A 18 25.49 -12.54 5.21
CA VAL A 18 26.08 -11.24 4.83
C VAL A 18 26.35 -10.43 6.09
N ASN A 19 27.45 -9.68 6.12
CA ASN A 19 27.79 -8.80 7.25
C ASN A 19 26.90 -7.55 7.27
N ALA A 20 26.59 -7.06 8.47
CA ALA A 20 25.94 -5.76 8.64
C ALA A 20 26.86 -4.61 8.19
N HIS A 21 26.28 -3.57 7.62
CA HIS A 21 26.98 -2.35 7.19
C HIS A 21 26.04 -1.15 7.15
N PHE A 22 26.61 0.07 7.07
CA PHE A 22 25.87 1.33 6.99
C PHE A 22 25.81 1.94 5.58
N ALA A 23 26.34 1.26 4.57
CA ALA A 23 26.24 1.74 3.18
C ALA A 23 24.78 1.86 2.73
N ASP A 24 24.45 2.92 1.99
CA ASP A 24 23.17 3.11 1.30
C ASP A 24 23.08 2.20 0.06
N ALA A 25 23.13 0.89 0.29
CA ALA A 25 23.11 -0.14 -0.73
C ALA A 25 22.51 -1.43 -0.18
N LEU A 26 21.86 -2.21 -1.04
CA LEU A 26 21.39 -3.55 -0.69
C LEU A 26 22.47 -4.58 -1.02
N THR A 27 23.05 -5.21 0.00
CA THR A 27 23.99 -6.32 -0.18
C THR A 27 23.26 -7.66 -0.03
N VAL A 28 23.43 -8.55 -1.00
CA VAL A 28 22.86 -9.90 -1.02
C VAL A 28 23.97 -10.97 -1.01
N PRO A 29 23.68 -12.22 -0.61
CA PRO A 29 24.67 -13.30 -0.63
C PRO A 29 25.26 -13.54 -2.03
N GLU A 30 26.44 -14.15 -2.08
CA GLU A 30 27.07 -14.57 -3.33
C GLU A 30 26.13 -15.47 -4.16
N GLY A 31 26.07 -15.22 -5.48
CA GLY A 31 25.16 -15.91 -6.39
C GLY A 31 23.74 -15.35 -6.44
N TYR A 32 23.40 -14.37 -5.60
CA TYR A 32 22.11 -13.66 -5.63
C TYR A 32 22.22 -12.30 -6.33
N ARG A 33 21.08 -11.80 -6.80
CA ARG A 33 20.91 -10.42 -7.30
C ARG A 33 19.65 -9.80 -6.72
N ALA A 34 19.65 -8.49 -6.57
CA ALA A 34 18.47 -7.71 -6.23
C ALA A 34 18.18 -6.68 -7.33
N GLU A 35 16.91 -6.51 -7.67
CA GLU A 35 16.45 -5.61 -8.73
C GLU A 35 15.24 -4.81 -8.21
N VAL A 36 15.16 -3.54 -8.60
CA VAL A 36 14.00 -2.71 -8.25
C VAL A 36 12.81 -3.11 -9.14
N MET A 37 11.78 -3.69 -8.53
CA MET A 37 10.58 -4.15 -9.23
C MET A 37 9.47 -3.09 -9.32
N PHE A 38 9.18 -2.41 -8.21
CA PHE A 38 8.07 -1.45 -8.11
C PHE A 38 8.42 -0.40 -7.06
N ARG A 39 8.48 0.87 -7.47
CA ARG A 39 8.90 1.99 -6.63
C ARG A 39 7.83 3.09 -6.64
N TRP A 40 7.87 3.98 -5.65
CA TRP A 40 7.01 5.16 -5.62
C TRP A 40 7.07 5.92 -6.95
N GLY A 41 5.90 6.31 -7.46
CA GLY A 41 5.79 7.04 -8.72
C GLY A 41 5.72 6.17 -9.97
N ASP A 42 6.00 4.86 -9.87
CA ASP A 42 5.88 3.97 -11.03
C ASP A 42 4.48 4.02 -11.62
N ALA A 43 4.41 4.01 -12.95
CA ALA A 43 3.15 3.92 -13.65
C ALA A 43 2.46 2.60 -13.32
N ILE A 44 1.18 2.67 -12.93
CA ILE A 44 0.35 1.45 -12.80
C ILE A 44 -0.51 1.22 -14.04
N SER A 45 -0.59 2.17 -14.97
CA SER A 45 -1.35 2.00 -16.20
C SER A 45 -0.81 2.87 -17.33
N ILE A 46 -1.28 2.65 -18.56
CA ILE A 46 -0.99 3.55 -19.70
C ILE A 46 -1.53 4.98 -19.51
N LYS A 47 -2.41 5.22 -18.52
CA LYS A 47 -2.97 6.54 -18.19
C LYS A 47 -2.13 7.29 -17.17
N SER A 48 -1.15 6.63 -16.56
CA SER A 48 -0.29 7.22 -15.55
C SER A 48 0.63 8.25 -16.19
N ALA A 49 0.65 9.47 -15.66
CA ALA A 49 1.67 10.44 -16.02
C ALA A 49 3.06 9.93 -15.58
N PRO A 50 4.14 10.30 -16.27
CA PRO A 50 5.49 10.01 -15.80
C PRO A 50 5.74 10.57 -14.40
N PHE A 51 6.55 9.85 -13.62
CA PHE A 51 7.04 10.36 -12.34
C PHE A 51 7.93 11.59 -12.57
N LYS A 52 7.65 12.66 -11.83
CA LYS A 52 8.41 13.90 -11.88
C LYS A 52 9.29 14.00 -10.63
N LYS A 53 10.61 13.90 -10.82
CA LYS A 53 11.61 13.94 -9.73
C LYS A 53 11.64 15.26 -8.95
N ASN A 54 11.04 16.32 -9.48
CA ASN A 54 10.91 17.62 -8.82
C ASN A 54 9.65 17.73 -7.93
N ALA A 55 8.96 16.61 -7.66
CA ALA A 55 7.74 16.55 -6.85
C ALA A 55 6.52 17.30 -7.43
N ASP A 56 6.54 17.71 -8.69
CA ASP A 56 5.45 18.48 -9.33
C ASP A 56 4.32 17.60 -9.91
N ASN A 57 4.26 16.32 -9.53
CA ASN A 57 3.08 15.51 -9.87
C ASN A 57 1.84 16.02 -9.12
N THR A 58 0.69 16.06 -9.78
CA THR A 58 -0.56 16.45 -9.11
C THR A 58 -1.14 15.31 -8.27
N ALA A 59 -2.09 15.60 -7.38
CA ALA A 59 -2.84 14.56 -6.67
C ALA A 59 -3.52 13.55 -7.60
N ARG A 60 -4.05 14.03 -8.74
CA ARG A 60 -4.68 13.18 -9.76
C ARG A 60 -3.68 12.26 -10.45
N GLU A 61 -2.47 12.74 -10.73
CA GLU A 61 -1.40 11.93 -11.29
C GLU A 61 -0.91 10.89 -10.27
N GLN A 62 -0.70 11.30 -9.01
CA GLN A 62 -0.30 10.40 -7.92
C GLN A 62 -1.34 9.29 -7.67
N ALA A 63 -2.64 9.56 -7.86
CA ALA A 63 -3.72 8.57 -7.76
C ALA A 63 -3.67 7.50 -8.87
N LEU A 64 -2.83 7.67 -9.89
CA LEU A 64 -2.58 6.70 -10.96
C LEU A 64 -1.13 6.20 -10.96
N GLN A 65 -0.35 6.49 -9.93
CA GLN A 65 1.03 6.01 -9.76
C GLN A 65 1.11 5.08 -8.55
N ALA A 66 2.20 4.33 -8.41
CA ALA A 66 2.53 3.67 -7.16
C ALA A 66 2.58 4.69 -6.01
N GLY A 67 2.04 4.33 -4.86
CA GLY A 67 2.08 5.16 -3.66
C GLY A 67 3.47 5.21 -3.00
N MET A 68 3.56 5.88 -1.86
CA MET A 68 4.79 6.02 -1.08
C MET A 68 4.87 5.00 0.04
N HIS A 69 6.10 4.68 0.47
CA HIS A 69 6.38 3.76 1.58
C HIS A 69 5.61 2.45 1.45
N THR A 70 6.01 1.66 0.46
CA THR A 70 5.48 0.32 0.24
C THR A 70 5.68 -0.52 1.50
N ASP A 71 4.63 -1.18 1.95
CA ASP A 71 4.66 -2.04 3.14
C ASP A 71 4.13 -3.44 2.78
N GLY A 72 3.13 -3.96 3.49
CA GLY A 72 2.59 -5.29 3.27
C GLY A 72 2.21 -5.54 1.82
N MET A 73 2.55 -6.72 1.31
CA MET A 73 2.27 -7.09 -0.08
C MET A 73 2.06 -8.59 -0.27
N HIS A 74 1.22 -8.95 -1.24
CA HIS A 74 0.96 -10.34 -1.59
C HIS A 74 0.86 -10.57 -3.10
N PHE A 75 1.44 -11.68 -3.57
CA PHE A 75 1.37 -12.12 -4.96
C PHE A 75 0.29 -13.20 -5.15
N PHE A 76 -0.71 -12.90 -5.95
CA PHE A 76 -1.75 -13.84 -6.37
C PHE A 76 -1.44 -14.35 -7.78
N PRO A 77 -1.05 -15.63 -7.96
CA PRO A 77 -0.71 -16.16 -9.27
C PRO A 77 -1.93 -16.14 -10.20
N LEU A 78 -1.72 -15.78 -11.47
CA LEU A 78 -2.74 -15.91 -12.51
C LEU A 78 -2.55 -17.22 -13.29
N PRO A 79 -3.61 -17.78 -13.88
CA PRO A 79 -3.48 -18.96 -14.73
C PRO A 79 -2.55 -18.71 -15.93
N ASP A 80 -1.78 -19.73 -16.31
CA ASP A 80 -0.85 -19.74 -17.44
C ASP A 80 -1.51 -20.10 -18.79
N GLY A 81 -2.85 -20.06 -18.86
CA GLY A 81 -3.63 -20.44 -20.04
C GLY A 81 -4.01 -21.92 -20.12
N ARG A 82 -3.53 -22.75 -19.18
CA ARG A 82 -3.91 -24.18 -19.05
C ARG A 82 -4.46 -24.53 -17.66
N GLU A 83 -5.13 -23.57 -17.02
CA GLU A 83 -5.66 -23.63 -15.65
C GLU A 83 -4.60 -23.81 -14.53
N LYS A 84 -3.31 -23.94 -14.87
CA LYS A 84 -2.23 -24.00 -13.89
C LYS A 84 -1.83 -22.60 -13.43
N LEU A 85 -1.63 -22.43 -12.13
CA LEU A 85 -1.16 -21.16 -11.55
C LEU A 85 0.28 -20.87 -11.97
N SER A 86 0.52 -19.65 -12.48
CA SER A 86 1.83 -19.20 -12.91
C SER A 86 2.68 -18.72 -11.74
N SER A 87 3.96 -19.12 -11.72
CA SER A 87 4.97 -18.54 -10.83
C SER A 87 5.64 -17.28 -11.39
N THR A 88 5.33 -16.91 -12.64
CA THR A 88 5.97 -15.82 -13.39
C THR A 88 4.97 -14.77 -13.85
N ARG A 89 3.69 -14.90 -13.51
CA ARG A 89 2.65 -13.91 -13.81
C ARG A 89 1.56 -13.93 -12.74
N GLY A 90 1.20 -12.76 -12.24
CA GLY A 90 0.17 -12.66 -11.21
C GLY A 90 -0.22 -11.23 -10.89
N ILE A 91 -1.12 -11.09 -9.93
CA ILE A 91 -1.51 -9.81 -9.35
C ILE A 91 -0.72 -9.60 -8.08
N LEU A 92 0.02 -8.50 -8.00
CA LEU A 92 0.66 -8.04 -6.78
C LEU A 92 -0.21 -6.95 -6.15
N CYS A 93 -0.65 -7.19 -4.92
CA CYS A 93 -1.24 -6.18 -4.06
C CYS A 93 -0.15 -5.62 -3.15
N VAL A 94 0.00 -4.30 -3.07
CA VAL A 94 1.04 -3.62 -2.28
C VAL A 94 0.40 -2.47 -1.52
N ASN A 95 0.54 -2.45 -0.20
CA ASN A 95 0.14 -1.34 0.65
C ASN A 95 1.10 -0.16 0.51
N HIS A 96 0.59 1.05 0.75
CA HIS A 96 1.33 2.30 0.82
C HIS A 96 0.95 3.01 2.10
N GLU A 97 1.87 3.01 3.07
CA GLU A 97 1.54 3.28 4.46
C GLU A 97 1.39 4.77 4.73
N TYR A 98 2.41 5.57 4.40
CA TYR A 98 2.44 7.00 4.68
C TYR A 98 3.09 7.80 3.55
N ALA A 99 2.89 9.11 3.57
CA ALA A 99 3.58 10.05 2.70
C ALA A 99 4.77 10.68 3.44
N ASP A 100 5.91 10.83 2.75
CA ASP A 100 6.97 11.74 3.19
C ASP A 100 6.73 13.09 2.51
N ASP A 101 6.18 14.03 3.27
CA ASP A 101 5.80 15.36 2.78
C ASP A 101 7.02 16.21 2.38
N GLY A 102 8.21 15.90 2.90
CA GLY A 102 9.45 16.56 2.50
C GLY A 102 9.83 16.23 1.05
N LEU A 103 9.50 15.02 0.59
CA LEU A 103 9.76 14.55 -0.78
C LEU A 103 8.54 14.67 -1.71
N LEU A 104 7.33 14.60 -1.18
CA LEU A 104 6.11 14.56 -1.98
C LEU A 104 5.73 15.92 -2.58
N HIS A 105 6.18 17.04 -2.01
CA HIS A 105 5.75 18.37 -2.41
C HIS A 105 6.92 19.26 -2.86
N THR A 106 6.69 20.10 -3.88
CA THR A 106 7.68 21.05 -4.40
C THR A 106 8.20 22.03 -3.34
N THR A 107 7.38 22.40 -2.36
CA THR A 107 7.75 23.27 -1.24
C THR A 107 7.92 22.50 0.09
N GLY A 108 8.08 21.18 0.03
CA GLY A 108 8.21 20.32 1.21
C GLY A 108 7.09 20.56 2.23
N PHE A 109 7.46 20.80 3.49
CA PHE A 109 6.54 21.01 4.61
C PHE A 109 5.89 22.41 4.68
N ALA A 110 6.29 23.38 3.85
CA ALA A 110 5.73 24.73 3.85
C ALA A 110 4.39 24.82 3.09
N ASP A 111 3.68 25.95 3.16
CA ASP A 111 2.54 26.28 2.27
C ASP A 111 1.45 25.20 2.12
N TRP A 112 0.99 24.65 3.25
CA TRP A 112 -0.06 23.63 3.24
C TRP A 112 -1.37 24.14 2.64
N ASN A 113 -1.92 23.35 1.72
CA ASN A 113 -3.18 23.63 1.05
C ASN A 113 -3.93 22.32 0.76
N ALA A 114 -5.16 22.43 0.24
CA ALA A 114 -6.01 21.29 -0.06
C ALA A 114 -5.38 20.33 -1.10
N ASP A 115 -4.62 20.84 -2.07
CA ASP A 115 -3.98 20.01 -3.10
C ASP A 115 -2.85 19.15 -2.53
N LYS A 116 -2.06 19.70 -1.60
CA LYS A 116 -1.07 18.92 -0.85
C LYS A 116 -1.73 17.78 -0.10
N VAL A 117 -2.78 18.07 0.67
CA VAL A 117 -3.55 17.05 1.42
C VAL A 117 -4.11 15.98 0.46
N ALA A 118 -4.70 16.40 -0.66
CA ALA A 118 -5.23 15.47 -1.67
C ALA A 118 -4.12 14.59 -2.26
N LYS A 119 -2.92 15.13 -2.46
CA LYS A 119 -1.76 14.36 -2.94
C LYS A 119 -1.27 13.36 -1.91
N CYS A 120 -1.19 13.72 -0.63
CA CYS A 120 -0.86 12.78 0.46
C CYS A 120 -1.89 11.64 0.52
N GLN A 121 -3.18 11.97 0.45
CA GLN A 121 -4.27 10.99 0.39
C GLN A 121 -4.17 10.04 -0.81
N ALA A 122 -3.69 10.55 -1.96
CA ALA A 122 -3.45 9.77 -3.16
C ALA A 122 -2.16 8.93 -3.09
N ALA A 123 -1.20 9.28 -2.23
CA ALA A 123 0.05 8.55 -2.03
C ALA A 123 -0.11 7.32 -1.13
N MET A 124 -1.14 7.27 -0.27
CA MET A 124 -1.44 6.13 0.61
C MET A 124 -2.46 5.17 -0.02
N GLY A 125 -2.65 4.01 0.63
CA GLY A 125 -3.67 3.03 0.25
C GLY A 125 -3.06 1.73 -0.27
N VAL A 126 -3.55 1.25 -1.42
CA VAL A 126 -3.11 -0.01 -2.04
C VAL A 126 -2.90 0.18 -3.54
N SER A 127 -1.80 -0.36 -4.08
CA SER A 127 -1.65 -0.67 -5.50
C SER A 127 -2.02 -2.12 -5.74
N VAL A 128 -2.88 -2.36 -6.73
CA VAL A 128 -3.13 -3.67 -7.31
C VAL A 128 -2.56 -3.62 -8.72
N VAL A 129 -1.56 -4.45 -9.02
CA VAL A 129 -0.88 -4.44 -10.32
C VAL A 129 -0.65 -5.85 -10.85
N GLU A 130 -0.93 -6.08 -12.13
CA GLU A 130 -0.47 -7.30 -12.79
C GLU A 130 1.03 -7.18 -13.07
N ILE A 131 1.79 -8.16 -12.61
CA ILE A 131 3.23 -8.27 -12.85
C ILE A 131 3.54 -9.56 -13.63
N GLN A 132 4.60 -9.51 -14.43
CA GLN A 132 5.08 -10.64 -15.20
C GLN A 132 6.61 -10.66 -15.23
N HIS A 133 7.19 -11.85 -15.13
CA HIS A 133 8.61 -12.09 -15.30
C HIS A 133 8.89 -12.41 -16.77
N LYS A 134 9.69 -11.56 -17.42
CA LYS A 134 10.08 -11.71 -18.83
C LYS A 134 11.55 -11.34 -18.97
N ASN A 135 12.27 -12.10 -19.79
CA ASN A 135 13.70 -11.83 -20.08
C ASN A 135 14.56 -11.66 -18.82
N GLY A 136 14.27 -12.43 -17.77
CA GLY A 136 15.02 -12.39 -16.52
C GLY A 136 14.60 -11.32 -15.51
N GLN A 137 13.66 -10.42 -15.86
CA GLN A 137 13.22 -9.30 -15.01
C GLN A 137 11.70 -9.27 -14.80
N TRP A 138 11.28 -8.71 -13.67
CA TRP A 138 9.88 -8.46 -13.38
C TRP A 138 9.43 -7.11 -13.94
N HIS A 139 8.24 -7.08 -14.53
CA HIS A 139 7.65 -5.87 -15.08
C HIS A 139 6.16 -5.77 -14.75
N THR A 140 5.68 -4.56 -14.48
CA THR A 140 4.25 -4.25 -14.43
C THR A 140 3.65 -4.27 -15.83
N ASN A 141 2.56 -5.01 -16.02
CA ASN A 141 1.77 -4.98 -17.24
C ASN A 141 0.84 -3.75 -17.23
N LEU A 142 1.29 -2.62 -17.78
CA LEU A 142 0.55 -1.34 -17.79
C LEU A 142 -0.79 -1.37 -18.53
N ARG A 143 -1.03 -2.39 -19.36
CA ARG A 143 -2.31 -2.56 -20.08
C ARG A 143 -3.29 -3.48 -19.34
N SER A 144 -2.92 -3.98 -18.16
CA SER A 144 -3.79 -4.88 -17.42
C SER A 144 -5.04 -4.18 -16.91
N ARG A 145 -6.18 -4.84 -17.13
CA ARG A 145 -7.49 -4.45 -16.57
C ARG A 145 -7.56 -4.57 -15.05
N TYR A 146 -6.63 -5.31 -14.43
CA TYR A 146 -6.59 -5.50 -12.98
C TYR A 146 -5.93 -4.32 -12.25
N ASN A 147 -5.18 -3.49 -12.98
CA ASN A 147 -4.41 -2.43 -12.36
C ASN A 147 -5.32 -1.37 -11.73
N ARG A 148 -5.12 -1.10 -10.45
CA ARG A 148 -5.97 -0.21 -9.67
C ARG A 148 -5.18 0.42 -8.53
N ARG A 149 -5.46 1.71 -8.27
CA ARG A 149 -5.20 2.33 -6.97
C ARG A 149 -6.45 2.32 -6.12
N VAL A 150 -6.31 1.89 -4.88
CA VAL A 150 -7.23 2.18 -3.78
C VAL A 150 -6.53 3.24 -2.94
N THR A 151 -7.20 4.34 -2.66
CA THR A 151 -6.62 5.52 -1.98
C THR A 151 -7.48 5.93 -0.80
N ALA A 152 -7.03 6.92 -0.03
CA ALA A 152 -7.82 7.56 1.03
C ALA A 152 -9.12 8.24 0.54
N ASN A 153 -9.38 8.28 -0.77
CA ASN A 153 -10.61 8.83 -1.34
C ASN A 153 -11.47 7.78 -2.09
N THR A 154 -11.05 6.51 -2.12
CA THR A 154 -11.85 5.44 -2.76
C THR A 154 -13.05 5.09 -1.89
N VAL A 155 -14.28 5.13 -2.40
CA VAL A 155 -15.45 4.76 -1.58
C VAL A 155 -15.39 3.27 -1.23
N CYS A 156 -15.41 2.98 0.07
CA CYS A 156 -15.37 1.64 0.64
C CYS A 156 -16.68 1.36 1.38
N GLU A 157 -17.22 0.15 1.23
CA GLU A 157 -18.41 -0.26 1.99
C GLU A 157 -18.01 -0.73 3.39
N ILE A 158 -18.78 -0.31 4.39
CA ILE A 158 -18.70 -0.85 5.75
C ILE A 158 -19.58 -2.10 5.82
N ARG A 159 -19.00 -3.23 6.24
CA ARG A 159 -19.69 -4.52 6.46
C ARG A 159 -19.47 -4.98 7.90
N GLY A 160 -20.21 -6.02 8.30
CA GLY A 160 -20.14 -6.59 9.64
C GLY A 160 -21.03 -5.88 10.68
N PRO A 161 -20.95 -6.28 11.96
CA PRO A 161 -21.90 -5.87 13.01
C PRO A 161 -21.98 -4.36 13.29
N ALA A 162 -20.90 -3.62 13.03
CA ALA A 162 -20.87 -2.17 13.25
C ALA A 162 -21.54 -1.36 12.12
N ARG A 163 -21.89 -2.00 10.99
CA ARG A 163 -22.50 -1.33 9.83
C ARG A 163 -23.80 -0.64 10.21
N GLY A 164 -23.91 0.65 9.92
CA GLY A 164 -25.09 1.45 10.21
C GLY A 164 -25.22 1.93 11.66
N HIS A 165 -24.29 1.54 12.54
CA HIS A 165 -24.27 2.00 13.92
C HIS A 165 -24.07 3.52 13.98
N ALA A 166 -24.68 4.19 14.98
CA ALA A 166 -24.65 5.65 15.09
C ALA A 166 -23.22 6.25 15.09
N ARG A 167 -22.24 5.53 15.65
CA ARG A 167 -20.82 5.95 15.65
C ARG A 167 -20.11 5.83 14.29
N MET A 168 -20.71 5.14 13.32
CA MET A 168 -20.22 5.04 11.94
C MET A 168 -20.82 6.12 11.04
N GLN A 169 -21.78 6.91 11.53
CA GLN A 169 -22.41 7.99 10.76
C GLN A 169 -21.52 9.24 10.74
N SER A 170 -21.51 9.93 9.61
CA SER A 170 -20.73 11.15 9.40
C SER A 170 -21.56 12.24 8.72
N ALA A 171 -20.95 13.41 8.48
CA ALA A 171 -21.59 14.46 7.70
C ALA A 171 -21.88 14.01 6.25
N THR A 172 -20.99 13.20 5.67
CA THR A 172 -21.07 12.74 4.28
C THR A 172 -21.77 11.40 4.10
N ASP A 173 -21.95 10.65 5.18
CA ASP A 173 -22.76 9.43 5.18
C ASP A 173 -23.58 9.34 6.48
N LYS A 174 -24.83 9.80 6.40
CA LYS A 174 -25.77 9.78 7.53
C LYS A 174 -26.25 8.38 7.89
N ARG A 175 -26.07 7.39 7.01
CA ARG A 175 -26.47 6.01 7.24
C ARG A 175 -25.34 5.17 7.81
N GLY A 176 -24.08 5.62 7.73
CA GLY A 176 -22.91 4.91 8.28
C GLY A 176 -22.64 3.56 7.59
N LEU A 177 -22.77 3.54 6.26
CA LEU A 177 -22.64 2.36 5.42
C LEU A 177 -21.40 2.37 4.54
N THR A 178 -20.76 3.52 4.41
CA THR A 178 -19.62 3.75 3.55
C THR A 178 -18.58 4.62 4.27
N ALA A 179 -17.32 4.40 3.92
CA ALA A 179 -16.19 5.23 4.32
C ALA A 179 -15.48 5.75 3.06
N LYS A 180 -14.83 6.91 3.18
CA LYS A 180 -13.92 7.41 2.15
C LYS A 180 -12.54 6.84 2.42
N GLY A 181 -12.18 5.87 1.61
CA GLY A 181 -10.84 5.34 1.44
C GLY A 181 -10.36 4.42 2.54
N THR A 182 -9.06 4.16 2.44
CA THR A 182 -8.25 3.51 3.45
C THR A 182 -6.88 4.21 3.50
N MET A 183 -6.26 4.27 4.67
CA MET A 183 -5.02 5.01 4.92
C MET A 183 -4.20 4.37 6.05
N ALA A 184 -2.93 4.77 6.17
CA ALA A 184 -2.01 4.16 7.13
C ALA A 184 -1.96 2.63 6.98
N ASN A 185 -1.96 2.17 5.72
CA ASN A 185 -2.01 0.77 5.35
C ASN A 185 -0.64 0.12 5.61
N CYS A 186 -0.49 -0.59 6.71
CA CYS A 186 0.78 -1.18 7.15
C CYS A 186 0.96 -2.57 6.52
N ALA A 187 0.68 -3.64 7.28
CA ALA A 187 0.87 -5.02 6.84
C ALA A 187 -0.35 -5.58 6.07
N HIS A 188 -0.30 -6.88 5.77
CA HIS A 188 -1.31 -7.54 4.96
C HIS A 188 -1.67 -8.94 5.44
N GLY A 189 -2.78 -9.45 4.91
CA GLY A 189 -3.15 -10.86 4.95
C GLY A 189 -3.69 -11.33 3.60
N MET A 190 -3.65 -12.63 3.38
CA MET A 190 -4.25 -13.28 2.22
C MET A 190 -5.24 -14.34 2.70
N THR A 191 -6.44 -14.31 2.13
CA THR A 191 -7.48 -15.29 2.47
C THR A 191 -7.43 -16.49 1.51
N PRO A 192 -7.75 -17.71 1.96
CA PRO A 192 -7.77 -18.90 1.11
C PRO A 192 -8.70 -18.81 -0.11
N TRP A 193 -9.68 -17.89 -0.09
CA TRP A 193 -10.61 -17.63 -1.19
C TRP A 193 -10.16 -16.48 -2.11
N GLY A 194 -8.88 -16.12 -2.08
CA GLY A 194 -8.26 -15.23 -3.06
C GLY A 194 -8.56 -13.74 -2.85
N THR A 195 -8.70 -13.29 -1.60
CA THR A 195 -8.83 -11.85 -1.28
C THR A 195 -7.64 -11.34 -0.50
N TYR A 196 -7.29 -10.08 -0.74
CA TYR A 196 -6.26 -9.35 -0.03
C TYR A 196 -6.86 -8.57 1.14
N LEU A 197 -6.24 -8.69 2.31
CA LEU A 197 -6.55 -7.91 3.50
C LEU A 197 -5.46 -6.85 3.69
N THR A 198 -5.87 -5.58 3.75
CA THR A 198 -5.01 -4.46 4.12
C THR A 198 -5.43 -3.96 5.50
N CYS A 199 -4.47 -3.50 6.30
CA CYS A 199 -4.68 -3.14 7.70
C CYS A 199 -4.34 -1.66 7.94
N GLU A 200 -5.30 -0.90 8.43
CA GLU A 200 -5.08 0.49 8.89
C GLU A 200 -4.47 0.46 10.30
N GLU A 201 -3.25 0.96 10.45
CA GLU A 201 -2.55 0.95 11.74
C GLU A 201 -2.62 2.34 12.40
N ASN A 202 -1.79 3.26 11.93
CA ASN A 202 -1.61 4.58 12.55
C ASN A 202 -2.58 5.65 12.03
N PHE A 203 -3.79 5.25 11.60
CA PHE A 203 -4.76 6.16 10.96
C PHE A 203 -5.16 7.36 11.82
N THR A 204 -5.06 7.24 13.15
CA THR A 204 -5.32 8.35 14.08
C THR A 204 -4.35 9.52 13.92
N ARG A 205 -3.12 9.28 13.41
CA ARG A 205 -2.14 10.34 13.10
C ARG A 205 -2.54 11.19 11.89
N CYS A 206 -3.41 10.65 11.03
CA CYS A 206 -3.94 11.37 9.87
C CYS A 206 -5.13 12.28 10.23
N LEU A 207 -5.64 12.18 11.46
CA LEU A 207 -6.76 12.98 11.94
C LEU A 207 -6.24 14.21 12.69
N PRO A 208 -6.92 15.37 12.57
CA PRO A 208 -6.57 16.52 13.37
C PRO A 208 -6.70 16.20 14.85
N ALA A 209 -5.76 16.68 15.67
CA ALA A 209 -5.92 16.67 17.11
C ALA A 209 -7.25 17.35 17.46
N ARG A 210 -8.08 16.68 18.26
CA ARG A 210 -9.39 17.20 18.65
C ARG A 210 -9.16 18.54 19.35
N GLN A 211 -9.49 19.66 18.69
CA GLN A 211 -9.47 20.96 19.34
C GLN A 211 -10.37 20.86 20.56
N LYS A 212 -9.81 20.98 21.77
CA LYS A 212 -10.60 21.08 22.99
C LYS A 212 -11.49 22.29 22.80
N ARG A 213 -12.79 22.09 22.55
CA ARG A 213 -13.78 23.16 22.66
C ARG A 213 -13.67 23.68 24.09
N SER A 214 -13.11 24.87 24.27
CA SER A 214 -13.00 25.46 25.60
C SER A 214 -14.41 25.65 26.15
N ILE A 215 -14.58 25.42 27.45
CA ILE A 215 -15.86 25.60 28.17
C ILE A 215 -16.39 27.04 28.03
N LEU A 216 -15.54 27.99 27.64
CA LEU A 216 -15.90 29.39 27.41
C LEU A 216 -16.79 29.60 26.18
N SER A 217 -16.81 28.70 25.19
CA SER A 217 -17.67 28.88 24.00
C SER A 217 -19.15 28.56 24.25
N ARG A 218 -19.53 28.10 25.46
CA ARG A 218 -20.94 27.83 25.82
C ARG A 218 -21.65 29.01 26.50
N ARG A 219 -20.93 30.07 26.90
CA ARG A 219 -21.53 31.24 27.57
C ARG A 219 -21.81 32.44 26.65
N ALA A 220 -21.52 32.33 25.35
CA ALA A 220 -21.82 33.39 24.38
C ALA A 220 -23.16 33.20 23.64
N MET A 221 -23.97 32.21 24.03
CA MET A 221 -25.33 31.99 23.50
C MET A 221 -26.31 31.62 24.63
N ALA A 222 -26.30 32.40 25.71
CA ALA A 222 -27.36 32.41 26.71
C ALA A 222 -27.66 33.87 27.06
#